data_AF-A0A916DDZ2-F1
#
_entry.id   AF-A0A916DDZ2-F1
#
_cell.length_a   1.000
_cell.length_b   1.000
_cell.length_c   1.000
_cell.angle_alpha   90.00
_cell.angle_beta   90.00
_cell.angle_gamma   90.00
#
_symmetry.space_group_name_H-M   'P 1'
#
loop_
_entity.id
_entity.type
_entity.pdbx_description
1 polymer ?
#
loop_
_entity_poly.entity_id
_entity_poly.type
_entity_poly.pdbx_seq_one_letter_code
_entity_poly.pdbx_strand_id
1 'polypeptide(L)'
;MAPHDIRFGSLKEDRGWYFVEYSPPITNYRFSMLQLSVVEHHDAEAVAAALEAEARAWLERYPVPVMATAFDLDGSVLSLAGVRAINHLVAWVESAELPPVFRWELVENDVLPDIALNRARLEEIFSNVPSKTGREIHEEVAKQVAARKVGWWLVFVWAVVVPLIAAVVEWSSDLLGLLVLGYAFVKAAIQALRLTGHLPKSKRQREKEAEERKIRHHHYHCERNPAAFERLKAENFQREEVERTKAEALALKAQARYAQMSGRADR
;
A
#
# COMPACT_ATOMS: atom_id res chain seq x y z
N MET A 1 1.37 10.53 15.15
CA MET A 1 0.09 11.25 14.98
C MET A 1 -0.51 11.47 16.35
N ALA A 2 -0.67 12.73 16.73
CA ALA A 2 -1.32 13.10 17.98
C ALA A 2 -2.82 12.74 17.93
N PRO A 3 -3.48 12.52 19.07
CA PRO A 3 -4.88 12.09 19.12
C PRO A 3 -5.86 13.04 18.42
N HIS A 4 -5.48 14.33 18.36
CA HIS A 4 -6.29 15.42 17.81
C HIS A 4 -5.97 15.78 16.36
N ASP A 5 -4.98 15.12 15.76
CA ASP A 5 -4.66 15.33 14.34
C ASP A 5 -5.81 14.83 13.48
N ILE A 6 -6.14 15.57 12.42
CA ILE A 6 -7.14 15.14 11.43
C ILE A 6 -6.42 14.70 10.18
N ARG A 7 -6.91 13.61 9.60
CA ARG A 7 -6.49 13.13 8.29
C ARG A 7 -7.70 13.06 7.37
N PHE A 8 -7.68 13.85 6.31
CA PHE A 8 -8.67 13.77 5.24
C PHE A 8 -8.31 12.63 4.27
N GLY A 9 -9.32 12.03 3.65
CA GLY A 9 -9.17 11.07 2.58
C GLY A 9 -8.61 11.71 1.30
N SER A 10 -7.96 10.92 0.45
CA SER A 10 -7.58 11.39 -0.88
C SER A 10 -8.78 11.35 -1.84
N LEU A 11 -8.78 12.26 -2.81
CA LEU A 11 -9.78 12.37 -3.85
C LEU A 11 -9.15 11.96 -5.17
N LYS A 12 -9.82 11.09 -5.94
CA LYS A 12 -9.33 10.58 -7.21
C LYS A 12 -10.31 10.88 -8.33
N GLU A 13 -9.82 11.43 -9.44
CA GLU A 13 -10.66 11.76 -10.59
C GLU A 13 -9.99 11.37 -11.91
N ASP A 14 -10.77 10.79 -12.82
CA ASP A 14 -10.34 10.45 -14.19
C ASP A 14 -10.35 11.69 -15.09
N ARG A 15 -9.33 11.83 -15.94
CA ARG A 15 -9.20 12.87 -16.98
C ARG A 15 -8.99 12.27 -18.37
N GLY A 16 -9.13 10.95 -18.53
CA GLY A 16 -9.03 10.25 -19.80
C GLY A 16 -7.65 9.65 -20.02
N TRP A 17 -6.67 10.47 -20.42
CA TRP A 17 -5.29 10.01 -20.69
C TRP A 17 -4.40 10.01 -19.44
N TYR A 18 -4.91 10.57 -18.34
CA TYR A 18 -4.33 10.55 -17.01
C TYR A 18 -5.45 10.55 -15.97
N PHE A 19 -5.10 10.28 -14.72
CA PHE A 19 -5.96 10.55 -13.57
C PHE A 19 -5.23 11.38 -12.53
N VAL A 20 -5.99 12.03 -11.67
CA VAL A 20 -5.47 12.86 -10.59
C VAL A 20 -5.78 12.26 -9.24
N GLU A 21 -4.82 12.31 -8.32
CA GLU A 21 -5.01 12.06 -6.89
C GLU A 21 -4.66 13.32 -6.11
N TYR A 22 -5.66 13.91 -5.46
CA TYR A 22 -5.48 15.02 -4.55
C TYR A 22 -5.51 14.53 -3.11
N SER A 23 -4.46 14.81 -2.36
CA SER A 23 -4.36 14.54 -0.93
C SER A 23 -4.32 15.86 -0.17
N PRO A 24 -5.32 16.16 0.68
CA PRO A 24 -5.30 17.34 1.54
C PRO A 24 -4.06 17.37 2.45
N PRO A 25 -3.75 18.53 3.07
CA PRO A 25 -2.55 18.68 3.87
C PRO A 25 -2.60 17.74 5.07
N ILE A 26 -1.46 17.12 5.35
CA ILE A 26 -1.23 16.38 6.59
C ILE A 26 -0.75 17.35 7.67
N THR A 27 -0.95 17.00 8.95
CA THR A 27 -0.55 17.87 10.07
C THR A 27 0.90 18.34 9.94
N ASN A 28 1.12 19.65 10.13
CA ASN A 28 2.40 20.36 10.02
C ASN A 28 2.93 20.57 8.58
N TYR A 29 2.18 20.18 7.55
CA TYR A 29 2.50 20.52 6.16
C TYR A 29 1.67 21.73 5.72
N ARG A 30 2.30 22.62 4.94
CA ARG A 30 1.68 23.87 4.47
C ARG A 30 0.95 23.75 3.12
N PHE A 31 0.98 22.56 2.52
CA PHE A 31 0.44 22.32 1.18
C PHE A 31 -0.23 20.95 1.08
N SER A 32 -1.15 20.84 0.15
CA SER A 32 -1.75 19.60 -0.34
C SER A 32 -0.88 18.99 -1.44
N MET A 33 -0.96 17.67 -1.60
CA MET A 33 -0.29 16.96 -2.69
C MET A 33 -1.28 16.74 -3.84
N LEU A 34 -0.88 17.08 -5.05
CA LEU A 34 -1.59 16.74 -6.27
C LEU A 34 -0.69 15.83 -7.11
N GLN A 35 -1.18 14.64 -7.43
CA GLN A 35 -0.45 13.66 -8.23
C GLN A 35 -1.21 13.44 -9.53
N LEU A 36 -0.52 13.60 -10.66
CA LEU A 36 -1.01 13.21 -11.98
C LEU A 36 -0.36 11.89 -12.37
N SER A 37 -1.16 10.85 -12.56
CA SER A 37 -0.68 9.57 -13.06
C SER A 37 -1.01 9.45 -14.53
N VAL A 38 0.02 9.54 -15.38
CA VAL A 38 -0.11 9.51 -16.84
C VAL A 38 -0.27 8.06 -17.30
N VAL A 39 -1.33 7.78 -18.06
CA VAL A 39 -1.69 6.42 -18.48
C VAL A 39 -1.46 6.21 -19.97
N GLU A 40 -1.61 7.27 -20.76
CA GLU A 40 -1.33 7.29 -22.19
C GLU A 40 -0.14 8.21 -22.46
N HIS A 41 0.69 7.88 -23.45
CA HIS A 41 1.91 8.64 -23.72
C HIS A 41 1.58 10.03 -24.29
N HIS A 42 2.11 11.06 -23.65
CA HIS A 42 2.02 12.46 -24.06
C HIS A 42 3.39 13.14 -23.90
N ASP A 43 3.59 14.24 -24.61
CA ASP A 43 4.83 15.02 -24.50
C ASP A 43 4.92 15.78 -23.17
N ALA A 44 6.15 16.14 -22.78
CA ALA A 44 6.39 16.84 -21.52
C ALA A 44 5.71 18.22 -21.47
N GLU A 45 5.47 18.86 -22.62
CA GLU A 45 4.73 20.11 -22.71
C GLU A 45 3.24 19.92 -22.36
N ALA A 46 2.56 18.91 -22.90
CA ALA A 46 1.18 18.63 -22.53
C ALA A 46 1.05 18.23 -21.06
N VAL A 47 2.01 17.47 -20.52
CA VAL A 47 2.02 17.10 -19.09
C VAL A 47 2.22 18.33 -18.20
N ALA A 48 3.15 19.22 -18.54
CA ALA A 48 3.37 20.46 -17.79
C ALA A 48 2.13 21.38 -17.83
N ALA A 49 1.50 21.51 -18.99
CA ALA A 49 0.26 22.27 -19.13
C ALA A 49 -0.91 21.65 -18.33
N ALA A 50 -1.00 20.31 -18.31
CA ALA A 50 -1.99 19.60 -17.50
C ALA A 50 -1.75 19.81 -15.99
N LEU A 51 -0.50 19.80 -15.54
CA LEU A 51 -0.15 20.12 -14.14
C LEU A 51 -0.60 21.52 -13.75
N GLU A 52 -0.34 22.53 -14.59
CA GLU A 52 -0.76 23.92 -14.34
C GLU A 52 -2.29 24.07 -14.34
N ALA A 53 -2.97 23.39 -15.26
CA ALA A 53 -4.43 23.41 -15.34
C ALA A 53 -5.10 22.73 -14.13
N GLU A 54 -4.61 21.55 -13.72
CA GLU A 54 -5.14 20.85 -12.56
C GLU A 54 -4.80 21.60 -11.26
N ALA A 55 -3.58 22.13 -11.12
CA ALA A 55 -3.23 22.95 -9.96
C ALA A 55 -4.20 24.14 -9.81
N ARG A 56 -4.56 24.81 -10.91
CA ARG A 56 -5.58 25.88 -10.90
C ARG A 56 -6.95 25.36 -10.46
N ALA A 57 -7.45 24.31 -11.09
CA ALA A 57 -8.77 23.76 -10.80
C ALA A 57 -8.90 23.30 -9.33
N TRP A 58 -7.86 22.68 -8.79
CA TRP A 58 -7.83 22.25 -7.40
C TRP A 58 -7.71 23.41 -6.42
N LEU A 59 -6.96 24.46 -6.75
CA LEU A 59 -6.89 25.69 -5.94
C LEU A 59 -8.22 26.45 -5.90
N GLU A 60 -8.98 26.46 -7.01
CA GLU A 60 -10.32 27.04 -7.06
C GLU A 60 -11.30 26.28 -6.16
N ARG A 61 -11.19 24.94 -6.12
CA ARG A 61 -12.04 24.09 -5.30
C ARG A 61 -11.65 24.10 -3.82
N TYR A 62 -10.35 24.08 -3.54
CA TYR A 62 -9.76 24.04 -2.21
C TYR A 62 -8.61 25.05 -2.14
N PRO A 63 -8.83 26.25 -1.57
CA PRO A 63 -7.87 27.35 -1.59
C PRO A 63 -6.74 27.14 -0.58
N VAL A 64 -5.95 26.10 -0.80
CA VAL A 64 -4.83 25.65 0.01
C VAL A 64 -3.65 25.43 -0.93
N PRO A 65 -2.42 25.85 -0.58
CA PRO A 65 -1.25 25.63 -1.44
C PRO A 65 -1.14 24.18 -1.90
N VAL A 66 -0.72 23.96 -3.15
CA VAL A 66 -0.63 22.63 -3.76
C VAL A 66 0.77 22.41 -4.31
N MET A 67 1.32 21.23 -4.07
CA MET A 67 2.48 20.70 -4.77
C MET A 67 2.01 19.64 -5.77
N ALA A 68 2.13 19.92 -7.06
CA ALA A 68 1.72 19.05 -8.15
C ALA A 68 2.92 18.31 -8.76
N THR A 69 2.79 17.00 -8.97
CA THR A 69 3.83 16.14 -9.57
C THR A 69 3.19 15.16 -10.54
N ALA A 70 3.84 14.92 -11.69
CA ALA A 70 3.44 13.91 -12.65
C ALA A 70 4.24 12.62 -12.48
N PHE A 71 3.57 11.49 -12.64
CA PHE A 71 4.11 10.13 -12.56
C PHE A 71 3.79 9.38 -13.84
N ASP A 72 4.74 8.53 -14.27
CA ASP A 72 4.54 7.56 -15.34
C ASP A 72 3.80 6.31 -14.82
N LEU A 73 3.45 5.40 -15.72
CA LEU A 73 2.73 4.16 -15.44
C LEU A 73 3.39 3.30 -14.36
N ASP A 74 4.71 3.32 -14.28
CA ASP A 74 5.50 2.54 -13.33
C ASP A 74 5.68 3.22 -11.97
N GLY A 75 5.05 4.38 -11.76
CA GLY A 75 5.13 5.16 -10.54
C GLY A 75 6.42 5.99 -10.43
N SER A 76 7.26 6.04 -11.46
CA SER A 76 8.40 6.95 -11.51
C SER A 76 7.95 8.38 -11.80
N VAL A 77 8.67 9.37 -11.28
CA VAL A 77 8.39 10.79 -11.55
C VAL A 77 8.72 11.10 -13.00
N LEU A 78 7.76 11.67 -13.74
CA LEU A 78 7.94 12.04 -15.13
C LEU A 78 8.90 13.23 -15.22
N SER A 79 9.99 13.06 -15.97
CA SER A 79 10.99 14.12 -16.14
C SER A 79 10.47 15.21 -17.09
N LEU A 80 10.40 16.44 -16.60
CA LEU A 80 10.05 17.64 -17.36
C LEU A 80 11.30 18.41 -17.81
N ALA A 81 12.48 17.77 -17.75
CA ALA A 81 13.74 18.37 -18.15
C ALA A 81 13.69 18.85 -19.60
N GLY A 82 14.07 20.11 -19.83
CA GLY A 82 14.00 20.76 -21.14
C GLY A 82 12.72 21.57 -21.37
N VAL A 83 11.65 21.34 -20.61
CA VAL A 83 10.40 22.13 -20.66
C VAL A 83 10.24 23.01 -19.42
N ARG A 84 10.66 22.51 -18.25
CA ARG A 84 10.63 23.20 -16.96
C ARG A 84 11.94 22.98 -16.19
N ALA A 85 12.17 23.83 -15.18
CA ALA A 85 13.41 23.80 -14.37
C ALA A 85 13.46 22.59 -13.41
N ILE A 86 12.30 22.17 -12.89
CA ILE A 86 12.15 21.00 -12.02
C ILE A 86 10.87 20.22 -12.36
N ASN A 87 10.72 19.01 -11.81
CA ASN A 87 9.60 18.10 -12.08
C ASN A 87 8.36 18.32 -11.20
N HIS A 88 8.37 19.36 -10.36
CA HIS A 88 7.30 19.66 -9.42
C HIS A 88 6.84 21.11 -9.59
N LEU A 89 5.53 21.31 -9.57
CA LEU A 89 4.92 22.63 -9.58
C LEU A 89 4.42 22.94 -8.17
N VAL A 90 4.80 24.08 -7.62
CA VAL A 90 4.20 24.62 -6.40
C VAL A 90 3.26 25.74 -6.80
N ALA A 91 2.03 25.70 -6.31
CA ALA A 91 1.01 26.68 -6.64
C ALA A 91 0.23 27.12 -5.41
N TRP A 92 -0.07 28.41 -5.29
CA TRP A 92 -0.91 28.95 -4.21
C TRP A 92 -1.64 30.21 -4.65
N VAL A 93 -2.59 30.64 -3.83
CA VAL A 93 -3.34 31.87 -4.02
C VAL A 93 -2.96 32.83 -2.89
N GLU A 94 -2.48 34.03 -3.23
CA GLU A 94 -2.17 35.08 -2.24
C GLU A 94 -3.43 35.78 -1.74
N SER A 95 -4.37 36.04 -2.66
CA SER A 95 -5.67 36.65 -2.39
C SER A 95 -6.70 36.09 -3.37
N ALA A 96 -7.95 35.97 -2.93
CA ALA A 96 -9.04 35.40 -3.73
C ALA A 96 -9.31 36.17 -5.05
N GLU A 97 -8.85 37.42 -5.15
CA GLU A 97 -9.03 38.29 -6.32
C GLU A 97 -7.86 38.21 -7.31
N LEU A 98 -6.74 37.59 -6.92
CA LEU A 98 -5.54 37.49 -7.74
C LEU A 98 -5.44 36.11 -8.41
N PRO A 99 -4.83 36.03 -9.60
CA PRO A 99 -4.54 34.74 -10.22
C PRO A 99 -3.60 33.92 -9.33
N PRO A 100 -3.68 32.58 -9.38
CA PRO A 100 -2.78 31.72 -8.63
C PRO A 100 -1.32 31.93 -9.09
N VAL A 101 -0.42 31.92 -8.12
CA VAL A 101 1.02 31.97 -8.34
C VAL A 101 1.51 30.56 -8.67
N PHE A 102 2.25 30.41 -9.77
CA PHE A 102 2.86 29.15 -10.18
C PHE A 102 4.39 29.25 -10.09
N ARG A 103 5.01 28.30 -9.40
CA ARG A 103 6.47 28.23 -9.23
C ARG A 103 6.99 26.84 -9.59
N TRP A 104 7.89 26.80 -10.56
CA TRP A 104 8.64 25.61 -10.96
C TRP A 104 10.02 25.62 -10.31
N GLU A 105 10.06 25.70 -8.98
CA GLU A 105 11.27 25.72 -8.19
C GLU A 105 11.00 25.19 -6.76
N LEU A 106 12.06 24.93 -6.00
CA LEU A 106 11.93 24.59 -4.59
C LEU A 106 11.59 25.86 -3.82
N VAL A 107 10.36 25.92 -3.30
CA VAL A 107 9.86 27.04 -2.52
C VAL A 107 10.07 26.76 -1.03
N GLU A 108 10.61 27.75 -0.31
CA GLU A 108 10.76 27.67 1.14
C GLU A 108 9.39 27.70 1.83
N ASN A 109 9.28 27.00 2.96
CA ASN A 109 7.99 26.82 3.65
C ASN A 109 7.40 28.13 4.17
N ASP A 110 8.23 29.11 4.50
CA ASP A 110 7.84 30.43 5.02
C ASP A 110 7.17 31.32 3.96
N VAL A 111 7.44 31.08 2.68
CA VAL A 111 6.80 31.76 1.55
C VAL A 111 5.35 31.30 1.35
N LEU A 112 5.02 30.07 1.77
CA LEU A 112 3.69 29.49 1.58
C LEU A 112 2.68 30.04 2.59
N PRO A 113 1.44 30.36 2.17
CA PRO A 113 0.37 30.76 3.08
C PRO A 113 0.12 29.76 4.21
N ASP A 114 -0.06 30.27 5.43
CA ASP A 114 -0.27 29.47 6.65
C ASP A 114 -1.69 28.88 6.78
N ILE A 115 -2.52 28.98 5.73
CA ILE A 115 -3.92 28.52 5.71
C ILE A 115 -4.01 27.03 6.10
N ALA A 116 -3.06 26.23 5.62
CA ALA A 116 -2.98 24.79 5.92
C ALA A 116 -2.60 24.48 7.38
N LEU A 117 -2.14 25.45 8.16
CA LEU A 117 -1.86 25.26 9.59
C LEU A 117 -3.09 25.49 10.47
N ASN A 118 -4.11 26.16 9.94
CA ASN A 118 -5.35 26.43 10.67
C ASN A 118 -6.36 25.29 10.50
N ARG A 119 -6.48 24.49 11.55
CA ARG A 119 -7.40 23.34 11.60
C ARG A 119 -8.85 23.70 11.33
N ALA A 120 -9.39 24.74 11.97
CA ALA A 120 -10.80 25.10 11.80
C ALA A 120 -11.10 25.48 10.34
N ARG A 121 -10.13 26.15 9.70
CA ARG A 121 -10.22 26.50 8.28
C ARG A 121 -10.13 25.27 7.38
N LEU A 122 -9.27 24.31 7.69
CA LEU A 122 -9.19 23.04 6.96
C LEU A 122 -10.48 22.22 7.06
N GLU A 123 -11.08 22.13 8.24
CA GLU A 123 -12.36 21.42 8.43
C GLU A 123 -13.49 22.08 7.61
N GLU A 124 -13.49 23.40 7.48
CA GLU A 124 -14.44 24.13 6.64
C GLU A 124 -14.20 23.85 5.14
N ILE A 125 -12.95 23.99 4.67
CA ILE A 125 -12.54 23.79 3.27
C ILE A 125 -12.81 22.34 2.83
N PHE A 126 -12.50 21.36 3.68
CA PHE A 126 -12.62 19.93 3.39
C PHE A 126 -13.85 19.27 4.02
N SER A 127 -14.90 20.05 4.31
CA SER A 127 -16.14 19.56 4.93
C SER A 127 -16.85 18.46 4.12
N ASN A 128 -16.60 18.41 2.81
CA ASN A 128 -17.13 17.39 1.89
C ASN A 128 -16.20 16.17 1.71
N VAL A 129 -15.05 16.12 2.38
CA VAL A 129 -14.08 15.02 2.28
C VAL A 129 -14.16 14.15 3.53
N PRO A 130 -14.25 12.82 3.41
CA PRO A 130 -14.19 11.92 4.55
C PRO A 130 -12.92 12.18 5.36
N SER A 131 -13.06 12.39 6.67
CA SER A 131 -11.94 12.63 7.56
C SER A 131 -11.95 11.65 8.73
N LYS A 132 -10.77 11.33 9.25
CA LYS A 132 -10.58 10.55 10.46
C LYS A 132 -9.67 11.29 11.42
N THR A 133 -9.98 11.19 12.70
CA THR A 133 -9.11 11.72 13.77
C THR A 133 -8.00 10.73 14.09
N GLY A 134 -6.88 11.23 14.65
CA GLY A 134 -5.78 10.39 15.12
C GLY A 134 -6.25 9.34 16.12
N ARG A 135 -7.20 9.69 16.99
CA ARG A 135 -7.82 8.73 17.93
C ARG A 135 -8.52 7.58 17.22
N GLU A 136 -9.35 7.86 16.21
CA GLU A 136 -10.06 6.82 15.45
C GLU A 136 -9.08 5.90 14.71
N ILE A 137 -8.02 6.47 14.14
CA ILE A 137 -6.94 5.70 13.49
C ILE A 137 -6.26 4.78 14.52
N HIS A 138 -5.92 5.31 15.70
CA HIS A 138 -5.31 4.52 16.77
C HIS A 138 -6.25 3.42 17.29
N GLU A 139 -7.55 3.68 17.40
CA GLU A 139 -8.55 2.69 17.80
C GLU A 139 -8.71 1.57 16.75
N GLU A 140 -8.73 1.90 15.45
CA GLU A 140 -8.74 0.90 14.37
C GLU A 140 -7.48 0.04 14.40
N VAL A 141 -6.31 0.65 14.54
CA VAL A 141 -5.02 -0.06 14.64
C VAL A 141 -5.00 -0.94 15.90
N ALA A 142 -5.47 -0.43 17.04
CA ALA A 142 -5.53 -1.17 18.29
C ALA A 142 -6.44 -2.40 18.18
N LYS A 143 -7.59 -2.29 17.49
CA LYS A 143 -8.47 -3.43 17.20
C LYS A 143 -7.79 -4.48 16.33
N GLN A 144 -7.08 -4.06 15.27
CA GLN A 144 -6.33 -4.99 14.41
C GLN A 144 -5.19 -5.69 15.16
N VAL A 145 -4.46 -4.95 16.00
CA VAL A 145 -3.39 -5.50 16.85
C VAL A 145 -3.96 -6.46 17.89
N ALA A 146 -5.09 -6.13 18.51
CA ALA A 146 -5.76 -7.02 19.47
C ALA A 146 -6.20 -8.34 18.80
N ALA A 147 -6.79 -8.28 17.61
CA ALA A 147 -7.13 -9.48 16.83
C ALA A 147 -5.89 -10.34 16.53
N ARG A 148 -4.75 -9.71 16.20
CA ARG A 148 -3.49 -10.41 15.99
C ARG A 148 -2.91 -11.03 17.27
N LYS A 149 -3.07 -10.37 18.42
CA LYS A 149 -2.67 -10.91 19.74
C LYS A 149 -3.47 -12.15 20.13
N VAL A 150 -4.77 -12.20 19.82
CA VAL A 150 -5.60 -13.41 20.04
C VAL A 150 -5.07 -14.59 19.22
N GLY A 151 -4.70 -14.36 17.95
CA GLY A 151 -4.06 -15.37 17.11
C GLY A 151 -2.74 -15.87 17.72
N TRP A 152 -1.90 -14.97 18.23
CA TRP A 152 -0.64 -15.35 18.88
C TRP A 152 -0.85 -16.12 20.19
N TRP A 153 -1.87 -15.76 20.98
CA TRP A 153 -2.21 -16.49 22.20
C TRP A 153 -2.69 -17.92 21.90
N LEU A 154 -3.49 -18.13 20.85
CA LEU A 154 -3.87 -19.47 20.40
C LEU A 154 -2.65 -20.31 20.01
N VAL A 155 -1.68 -19.72 19.29
CA VAL A 155 -0.42 -20.39 18.96
C VAL A 155 0.38 -20.72 20.23
N PHE A 156 0.45 -19.79 21.19
CA PHE A 156 1.16 -19.99 22.45
C PHE A 156 0.54 -21.13 23.28
N VAL A 157 -0.78 -21.18 23.42
CA VAL A 157 -1.48 -22.27 24.13
C VAL A 157 -1.20 -23.62 23.47
N TRP A 158 -1.27 -23.69 22.15
CA TRP A 158 -0.99 -24.93 21.41
C TRP A 158 0.48 -25.36 21.46
N ALA A 159 1.42 -24.42 21.40
CA ALA A 159 2.85 -24.70 21.34
C ALA A 159 3.50 -24.93 22.71
N VAL A 160 2.95 -24.36 23.79
CA VAL A 160 3.55 -24.38 25.12
C VAL A 160 2.65 -25.05 26.14
N VAL A 161 1.39 -24.63 26.26
CA VAL A 161 0.49 -25.10 27.34
C VAL A 161 0.08 -26.55 27.11
N VAL A 162 -0.32 -26.91 25.88
CA VAL A 162 -0.71 -28.30 25.56
C VAL A 162 0.46 -29.28 25.77
N PRO A 163 1.69 -29.02 25.26
CA PRO A 163 2.84 -29.89 25.55
C PRO A 163 3.20 -29.95 27.03
N LEU A 164 3.09 -28.84 27.76
CA LEU A 164 3.39 -28.81 29.20
C LEU A 164 2.38 -29.64 30.01
N ILE A 165 1.07 -29.53 29.70
CA ILE A 165 0.03 -30.37 30.32
C ILE A 165 0.28 -31.84 29.97
N ALA A 166 0.60 -32.16 28.71
CA ALA A 166 0.93 -33.52 28.31
C ALA A 166 2.13 -34.06 29.12
N ALA A 167 3.19 -33.26 29.30
CA ALA A 167 4.36 -33.64 30.09
C ALA A 167 4.04 -33.85 31.58
N VAL A 168 3.19 -33.00 32.19
CA VAL A 168 2.76 -33.17 33.59
C VAL A 168 1.87 -34.40 33.76
N VAL A 169 0.98 -34.66 32.80
CA VAL A 169 0.13 -35.87 32.80
C VAL A 169 0.98 -37.13 32.62
N GLU A 170 1.97 -37.09 31.74
CA GLU A 170 2.96 -38.17 31.54
C GLU A 170 3.74 -38.45 32.84
N TRP A 171 4.09 -37.42 33.61
CA TRP A 171 4.75 -37.58 34.90
C TRP A 171 3.86 -38.19 35.99
N SER A 172 2.54 -38.00 35.92
CA SER A 172 1.57 -38.50 36.92
C SER A 172 1.10 -39.95 36.68
N SER A 173 1.43 -40.54 35.53
CA SER A 173 0.81 -41.78 35.04
C SER A 173 1.85 -42.68 34.37
N ASP A 174 2.30 -43.71 35.09
CA ASP A 174 3.17 -44.77 34.55
C ASP A 174 2.58 -45.43 33.29
N LEU A 175 1.24 -45.46 33.19
CA LEU A 175 0.52 -46.01 32.05
C LEU A 175 0.64 -45.13 30.80
N LEU A 176 0.66 -43.80 30.95
CA LEU A 176 0.85 -42.87 29.83
C LEU A 176 2.30 -42.84 29.37
N GLY A 177 3.28 -42.93 30.28
CA GLY A 177 4.69 -43.09 29.90
C GLY A 177 4.89 -44.34 29.02
N LEU A 178 4.21 -45.44 29.34
CA LEU A 178 4.20 -46.64 28.51
C LEU A 178 3.53 -46.41 27.14
N LEU A 179 2.46 -45.61 27.06
CA LEU A 179 1.80 -45.25 25.81
C LEU A 179 2.64 -44.31 24.94
N VAL A 180 3.31 -43.32 25.53
CA VAL A 180 4.24 -42.42 24.81
C VAL A 180 5.44 -43.19 24.31
N LEU A 181 6.02 -44.07 25.15
CA LEU A 181 7.11 -44.96 24.75
C LEU A 181 6.65 -45.92 23.64
N GLY A 182 5.47 -46.51 23.76
CA GLY A 182 4.86 -47.35 22.73
C GLY A 182 4.64 -46.60 21.42
N TYR A 183 4.11 -45.37 21.48
CA TYR A 183 3.92 -44.53 20.31
C TYR A 183 5.26 -44.13 19.67
N ALA A 184 6.26 -43.76 20.47
CA ALA A 184 7.61 -43.45 20.00
C ALA A 184 8.26 -44.67 19.33
N PHE A 185 8.09 -45.86 19.90
CA PHE A 185 8.61 -47.11 19.35
C PHE A 185 7.92 -47.47 18.03
N VAL A 186 6.59 -47.36 17.95
CA VAL A 186 5.82 -47.55 16.71
C VAL A 186 6.26 -46.54 15.64
N LYS A 187 6.43 -45.26 16.02
CA LYS A 187 6.90 -44.21 15.11
C LYS A 187 8.31 -44.49 14.60
N ALA A 188 9.22 -44.92 15.48
CA ALA A 188 10.58 -45.31 15.13
C ALA A 188 10.60 -46.55 14.22
N ALA A 189 9.77 -47.56 14.50
CA ALA A 189 9.63 -48.75 13.66
C ALA A 189 9.08 -48.42 12.26
N ILE A 190 8.03 -47.58 12.18
CA ILE A 190 7.50 -47.08 10.90
C ILE A 190 8.57 -46.30 10.13
N GLN A 191 9.38 -45.49 10.82
CA GLN A 191 10.43 -44.71 10.20
C GLN A 191 11.60 -45.60 9.72
N ALA A 192 11.97 -46.62 10.48
CA ALA A 192 12.93 -47.63 10.08
C ALA A 192 12.44 -48.41 8.86
N LEU A 193 11.19 -48.86 8.83
CA LEU A 193 10.57 -49.54 7.69
C LEU A 193 10.50 -48.66 6.42
N ARG A 194 10.36 -47.34 6.58
CA ARG A 194 10.45 -46.38 5.46
C ARG A 194 11.88 -46.23 4.95
N LEU A 195 12.88 -46.21 5.85
CA LEU A 195 14.30 -46.11 5.47
C LEU A 195 14.82 -47.39 4.82
N THR A 196 14.37 -48.57 5.26
CA THR A 196 14.70 -49.86 4.65
C THR A 196 13.89 -50.18 3.40
N GLY A 197 13.06 -49.23 2.92
CA GLY A 197 12.32 -49.34 1.65
C GLY A 197 11.12 -50.29 1.66
N HIS A 198 10.78 -50.89 2.81
CA HIS A 198 9.66 -51.83 2.93
C HIS A 198 8.29 -51.12 3.00
N LEU A 199 8.28 -49.82 3.26
CA LEU A 199 7.08 -48.99 3.24
C LEU A 199 7.19 -47.88 2.17
N PRO A 200 6.44 -47.94 1.06
CA PRO A 200 6.52 -46.93 0.01
C PRO A 200 6.00 -45.57 0.49
N LYS A 201 6.61 -44.49 -0.01
CA LYS A 201 6.17 -43.11 0.26
C LYS A 201 4.76 -42.89 -0.28
N SER A 202 3.92 -42.18 0.47
CA SER A 202 2.57 -41.83 0.00
C SER A 202 2.62 -40.85 -1.18
N LYS A 203 1.57 -40.80 -2.00
CA LYS A 203 1.47 -39.84 -3.13
C LYS A 203 1.71 -38.39 -2.66
N ARG A 204 1.03 -37.99 -1.58
CA ARG A 204 1.18 -36.65 -0.96
C ARG A 204 2.62 -36.35 -0.51
N GLN A 205 3.35 -37.34 0.01
CA GLN A 205 4.76 -37.17 0.37
C GLN A 205 5.66 -37.01 -0.85
N ARG A 206 5.40 -37.77 -1.93
CA ARG A 206 6.15 -37.67 -3.18
C ARG A 206 5.94 -36.31 -3.86
N GLU A 207 4.71 -35.80 -3.82
CA GLU A 207 4.37 -34.46 -4.32
C GLU A 207 5.09 -33.38 -3.51
N LYS A 208 5.01 -33.44 -2.17
CA LYS A 208 5.71 -32.50 -1.30
C LYS A 208 7.22 -32.52 -1.53
N GLU A 209 7.84 -33.69 -1.64
CA GLU A 209 9.27 -33.77 -1.94
C GLU A 209 9.62 -33.25 -3.34
N ALA A 210 8.74 -33.44 -4.32
CA ALA A 210 8.94 -32.90 -5.66
C ALA A 210 8.86 -31.37 -5.65
N GLU A 211 7.92 -30.80 -4.91
CA GLU A 211 7.78 -29.36 -4.70
C GLU A 211 9.00 -28.81 -3.95
N GLU A 212 9.40 -29.41 -2.83
CA GLU A 212 10.60 -29.02 -2.09
C GLU A 212 11.87 -29.13 -2.94
N ARG A 213 12.00 -30.17 -3.77
CA ARG A 213 13.12 -30.28 -4.72
C ARG A 213 13.10 -29.14 -5.73
N LYS A 214 11.93 -28.77 -6.26
CA LYS A 214 11.80 -27.61 -7.15
C LYS A 214 12.20 -26.34 -6.43
N ILE A 215 11.71 -26.07 -5.22
CA ILE A 215 12.04 -24.89 -4.43
C ILE A 215 13.55 -24.82 -4.16
N ARG A 216 14.15 -25.91 -3.66
CA ARG A 216 15.60 -25.97 -3.41
C ARG A 216 16.41 -25.73 -4.68
N HIS A 217 15.99 -26.30 -5.81
CA HIS A 217 16.64 -26.08 -7.09
C HIS A 217 16.55 -24.61 -7.54
N HIS A 218 15.38 -23.97 -7.39
CA HIS A 218 15.24 -22.54 -7.69
C HIS A 218 16.09 -21.68 -6.74
N HIS A 219 16.03 -21.94 -5.43
CA HIS A 219 16.80 -21.22 -4.41
C HIS A 219 18.31 -21.28 -4.70
N TYR A 220 18.81 -22.46 -5.03
CA TYR A 220 20.21 -22.67 -5.40
C TYR A 220 20.64 -21.79 -6.58
N HIS A 221 19.81 -21.66 -7.61
CA HIS A 221 20.12 -20.78 -8.75
C HIS A 221 20.03 -19.29 -8.39
N CYS A 222 19.09 -18.92 -7.51
CA CYS A 222 18.98 -17.55 -7.01
C CYS A 222 20.22 -17.14 -6.17
N GLU A 223 20.71 -18.01 -5.28
CA GLU A 223 21.90 -17.75 -4.46
C GLU A 223 23.17 -17.58 -5.29
N ARG A 224 23.27 -18.26 -6.44
CA ARG A 224 24.44 -18.16 -7.32
C ARG A 224 24.50 -16.88 -8.13
N ASN A 225 23.39 -16.14 -8.25
CA ASN A 225 23.35 -14.86 -8.96
C ASN A 225 22.39 -13.88 -8.26
N PRO A 226 22.78 -13.33 -7.10
CA PRO A 226 21.93 -12.43 -6.33
C PRO A 226 21.62 -11.13 -7.11
N ALA A 227 22.57 -10.64 -7.93
CA ALA A 227 22.36 -9.44 -8.73
C ALA A 227 21.25 -9.59 -9.77
N ALA A 228 21.20 -10.73 -10.48
CA ALA A 228 20.12 -11.00 -11.43
C ALA A 228 18.76 -11.19 -10.72
N PHE A 229 18.76 -11.79 -9.54
CA PHE A 229 17.53 -11.95 -8.76
C PHE A 229 16.97 -10.60 -8.28
N GLU A 230 17.82 -9.72 -7.74
CA GLU A 230 17.39 -8.36 -7.36
C GLU A 230 16.88 -7.57 -8.58
N ARG A 231 17.50 -7.74 -9.75
CA ARG A 231 16.99 -7.13 -10.99
C ARG A 231 15.61 -7.67 -11.36
N LEU A 232 15.41 -8.99 -11.36
CA LEU A 232 14.11 -9.61 -11.64
C LEU A 232 13.03 -9.15 -10.65
N LYS A 233 13.40 -8.99 -9.38
CA LYS A 233 12.50 -8.47 -8.35
C LYS A 233 12.10 -7.02 -8.64
N ALA A 234 13.04 -6.17 -9.01
CA ALA A 234 12.76 -4.80 -9.43
C ALA A 234 11.85 -4.76 -10.68
N GLU A 235 12.15 -5.56 -11.70
CA GLU A 235 11.32 -5.68 -12.91
C GLU A 235 9.89 -6.17 -12.60
N ASN A 236 9.75 -7.13 -11.68
CA ASN A 236 8.44 -7.63 -11.26
C ASN A 236 7.63 -6.56 -10.53
N PHE A 237 8.25 -5.83 -9.60
CA PHE A 237 7.58 -4.71 -8.94
C PHE A 237 7.17 -3.64 -9.94
N GLN A 238 8.06 -3.26 -10.86
CA GLN A 238 7.72 -2.29 -11.91
C GLN A 238 6.51 -2.74 -12.73
N ARG A 239 6.46 -4.02 -13.12
CA ARG A 239 5.31 -4.58 -13.85
C ARG A 239 4.02 -4.56 -13.01
N GLU A 240 4.09 -4.95 -11.74
CA GLU A 240 2.95 -4.92 -10.81
C GLU A 240 2.42 -3.48 -10.62
N GLU A 241 3.31 -2.50 -10.51
CA GLU A 241 2.95 -1.07 -10.45
C GLU A 241 2.22 -0.62 -11.72
N VAL A 242 2.76 -0.94 -12.91
CA VAL A 242 2.12 -0.63 -14.20
C VAL A 242 0.73 -1.27 -14.31
N GLU A 243 0.59 -2.53 -13.93
CA GLU A 243 -0.70 -3.24 -13.93
C GLU A 243 -1.69 -2.60 -12.96
N ARG A 244 -1.23 -2.20 -11.77
CA ARG A 244 -2.06 -1.51 -10.78
C ARG A 244 -2.55 -0.16 -11.27
N THR A 245 -1.65 0.68 -11.79
CA THR A 245 -1.99 2.01 -12.34
C THR A 245 -3.01 1.90 -13.47
N LYS A 246 -2.85 0.93 -14.37
CA LYS A 246 -3.82 0.69 -15.46
C LYS A 246 -5.16 0.20 -14.94
N ALA A 247 -5.17 -0.74 -13.99
CA ALA A 247 -6.39 -1.25 -13.39
C ALA A 247 -7.18 -0.13 -12.68
N GLU A 248 -6.46 0.75 -11.98
CA GLU A 248 -7.03 1.90 -11.30
C GLU A 248 -7.62 2.92 -12.28
N ALA A 249 -6.89 3.28 -13.34
CA ALA A 249 -7.40 4.16 -14.39
C ALA A 249 -8.67 3.59 -15.04
N LEU A 250 -8.71 2.29 -15.31
CA LEU A 250 -9.91 1.62 -15.85
C LEU A 250 -11.09 1.67 -14.87
N ALA A 251 -10.84 1.45 -13.58
CA ALA A 251 -11.88 1.53 -12.55
C ALA A 251 -12.46 2.94 -12.43
N LEU A 252 -11.62 3.98 -12.42
CA LEU A 252 -12.04 5.38 -12.36
C LEU A 252 -12.84 5.77 -13.61
N LYS A 253 -12.38 5.35 -14.80
CA LYS A 253 -13.11 5.57 -16.07
C LYS A 253 -14.48 4.91 -16.08
N ALA A 254 -14.60 3.71 -15.51
CA ALA A 254 -15.88 3.02 -15.36
C ALA A 254 -16.82 3.75 -14.38
N GLN A 255 -16.30 4.23 -13.24
CA GLN A 255 -17.07 5.02 -12.28
C GLN A 255 -17.55 6.34 -12.87
N ALA A 256 -16.70 7.07 -13.58
CA ALA A 256 -17.05 8.32 -14.25
C ALA A 256 -18.15 8.12 -15.29
N ARG A 257 -18.06 7.04 -16.10
CA ARG A 257 -19.11 6.66 -17.06
C ARG A 257 -20.43 6.32 -16.38
N TYR A 258 -20.37 5.55 -15.29
CA TYR A 258 -21.57 5.19 -14.52
C TYR A 258 -22.27 6.43 -13.96
N ALA A 259 -21.52 7.35 -13.34
CA ALA A 259 -22.06 8.60 -12.80
C ALA A 259 -22.72 9.49 -13.87
N GLN A 260 -22.14 9.54 -15.08
CA GLN A 260 -22.74 10.25 -16.22
C GLN A 260 -24.05 9.61 -16.70
N MET A 261 -24.15 8.28 -16.65
CA MET A 261 -25.38 7.56 -17.04
C MET A 261 -26.48 7.69 -15.98
N SER A 262 -26.15 7.57 -14.69
CA SER A 262 -27.13 7.69 -13.60
C SER A 262 -27.68 9.11 -13.48
N GLY A 263 -26.84 10.15 -13.61
CA GLY A 263 -27.29 11.56 -13.60
C GLY A 263 -28.12 11.98 -14.82
N ARG A 264 -28.27 11.09 -15.81
CA ARG A 264 -29.14 11.27 -16.99
C ARG A 264 -30.47 10.53 -16.85
N ALA A 265 -30.60 9.61 -15.91
CA ALA A 265 -31.84 8.90 -15.59
C ALA A 265 -32.75 9.69 -14.63
N ASP A 266 -32.18 10.64 -13.88
CA ASP A 266 -32.89 11.51 -12.94
C ASP A 266 -33.29 12.88 -13.53
N ARG A 267 -33.25 13.04 -14.87
CA ARG A 267 -33.71 14.25 -15.59
C ARG A 267 -34.82 13.95 -16.58
#